data_AF-A0A947QD51-F1
#
_entry.id   AF-A0A947QD51-F1
#
_cell.length_a   1.000
_cell.length_b   1.000
_cell.length_c   1.000
_cell.angle_alpha   90.00
_cell.angle_beta   90.00
_cell.angle_gamma   90.00
#
_symmetry.space_group_name_H-M   'P 1'
#
loop_
_entity.id
_entity.type
_entity.pdbx_description
1 polymer ?
#
loop_
_entity_poly.entity_id
_entity_poly.type
_entity_poly.pdbx_seq_one_letter_code
_entity_poly.pdbx_strand_id
1 'polypeptide(L)'
;MHLVTTVKKILQGKEKGKILKYEDYFAWFLVFLFAGIYCFMSINKHRLFETYGWDLGVFDHGIWQWSLFKIPYSSFHDLPWLADHFHIILITIVPLYWIWPSVKLLVSVQAVVTALGAAPLYYLSKKITKHRLFSLVVIIGYLLFYSLQWHT
;
A
#
# COMPACT_ATOMS: atom_id res chain seq x y z
N MET A 1 -40.79 -17.17 -20.84
CA MET A 1 -40.66 -15.68 -20.89
C MET A 1 -39.95 -15.07 -19.66
N HIS A 2 -39.95 -15.72 -18.48
CA HIS A 2 -39.31 -15.21 -17.25
C HIS A 2 -37.76 -15.32 -17.18
N LEU A 3 -37.14 -16.26 -17.91
CA LEU A 3 -35.69 -16.47 -17.84
C LEU A 3 -34.90 -15.34 -18.55
N VAL A 4 -35.44 -14.82 -19.65
CA VAL A 4 -34.80 -13.76 -20.47
C VAL A 4 -34.78 -12.43 -19.72
N THR A 5 -35.80 -12.14 -18.91
CA THR A 5 -35.86 -10.95 -18.06
C THR A 5 -34.86 -11.01 -16.90
N THR A 6 -34.64 -12.19 -16.30
CA THR A 6 -33.64 -12.37 -15.24
C THR A 6 -32.22 -12.22 -15.76
N VAL A 7 -31.90 -12.80 -16.93
CA VAL A 7 -30.59 -12.65 -17.56
C VAL A 7 -30.34 -11.20 -18.01
N LYS A 8 -31.35 -10.51 -18.57
CA LYS A 8 -31.23 -9.07 -18.88
C LYS A 8 -30.99 -8.23 -17.64
N LYS A 9 -31.60 -8.53 -16.48
CA LYS A 9 -31.35 -7.83 -15.22
C LYS A 9 -29.92 -8.01 -14.69
N ILE A 10 -29.37 -9.22 -14.82
CA ILE A 10 -28.00 -9.54 -14.41
C ILE A 10 -26.98 -8.85 -15.31
N LEU A 11 -27.25 -8.78 -16.62
CA LEU A 11 -26.39 -8.09 -17.59
C LEU A 11 -26.50 -6.56 -17.49
N GLN A 12 -27.69 -6.01 -17.25
CA GLN A 12 -27.91 -4.56 -17.07
C GLN A 12 -27.41 -4.02 -15.73
N GLY A 13 -27.13 -4.88 -14.75
CA GLY A 13 -26.58 -4.49 -13.44
C GLY A 13 -25.08 -4.18 -13.46
N LYS A 14 -24.36 -4.44 -14.56
CA LYS A 14 -22.89 -4.37 -14.63
C LYS A 14 -22.31 -3.14 -15.33
N GLU A 15 -23.12 -2.27 -15.94
CA GLU A 15 -22.59 -1.17 -16.77
C GLU A 15 -23.14 0.21 -16.40
N LYS A 16 -22.84 0.66 -15.18
CA LYS A 16 -22.68 2.09 -14.95
C LYS A 16 -21.31 2.31 -14.38
N GLY A 17 -20.34 2.57 -15.25
CA GLY A 17 -19.06 3.15 -14.86
C GLY A 17 -19.37 4.32 -13.92
N LYS A 18 -19.05 4.15 -12.63
CA LYS A 18 -19.31 5.19 -11.64
C LYS A 18 -18.38 6.35 -12.01
N ILE A 19 -18.95 7.40 -12.59
CA ILE A 19 -18.23 8.67 -12.81
C ILE A 19 -17.73 9.12 -11.43
N LEU A 20 -16.40 9.21 -11.29
CA LEU A 20 -15.76 9.76 -10.09
C LEU A 20 -16.27 11.18 -9.89
N LYS A 21 -16.77 11.48 -8.69
CA LYS A 21 -17.23 12.82 -8.33
C LYS A 21 -16.05 13.66 -7.83
N TYR A 22 -16.23 14.98 -7.75
CA TYR A 22 -15.18 15.90 -7.28
C TYR A 22 -14.60 15.50 -5.92
N GLU A 23 -15.41 14.93 -5.02
CA GLU A 23 -14.96 14.46 -3.71
C GLU A 23 -14.09 13.21 -3.82
N ASP A 24 -14.32 12.36 -4.83
CA ASP A 24 -13.49 11.18 -5.08
C ASP A 24 -12.11 11.62 -5.59
N TYR A 25 -12.04 12.62 -6.49
CA TYR A 25 -10.78 13.21 -6.92
C TYR A 25 -10.03 13.88 -5.77
N PHE A 26 -10.74 14.59 -4.89
CA PHE A 26 -10.14 15.20 -3.72
C PHE A 26 -9.58 14.16 -2.75
N ALA A 27 -10.29 13.05 -2.52
CA ALA A 27 -9.78 11.94 -1.73
C ALA A 27 -8.49 11.35 -2.32
N TRP A 28 -8.46 11.10 -3.63
CA TRP A 28 -7.25 10.63 -4.31
C TRP A 28 -6.11 11.65 -4.28
N PHE A 29 -6.40 12.94 -4.43
CA PHE A 29 -5.41 14.00 -4.27
C PHE A 29 -4.76 13.95 -2.89
N LEU A 30 -5.54 13.80 -1.81
CA LEU A 30 -5.00 13.64 -0.45
C LEU A 30 -4.12 12.38 -0.33
N VAL A 31 -4.56 11.25 -0.90
CA VAL A 31 -3.77 10.01 -0.90
C VAL A 31 -2.40 10.22 -1.56
N PHE A 32 -2.37 10.81 -2.75
CA PHE A 32 -1.11 11.04 -3.46
C PHE A 32 -0.23 12.08 -2.80
N LEU A 33 -0.82 13.16 -2.26
CA LEU A 33 -0.10 14.17 -1.49
C LEU A 33 0.60 13.55 -0.29
N PHE A 34 -0.13 12.77 0.52
CA PHE A 34 0.44 12.12 1.70
C PHE A 34 1.42 11.01 1.34
N ALA A 35 1.20 10.25 0.25
CA ALA A 35 2.18 9.30 -0.24
C ALA A 35 3.53 9.99 -0.53
N GLY A 36 3.50 11.16 -1.19
CA GLY A 36 4.69 11.97 -1.44
C GLY A 36 5.37 12.45 -0.15
N ILE A 37 4.59 12.96 0.81
CA ILE A 37 5.09 13.40 2.12
C ILE A 37 5.74 12.25 2.87
N TYR A 38 5.07 11.09 2.96
CA TYR A 38 5.58 9.90 3.64
C TYR A 38 6.85 9.38 2.97
N CYS A 39 6.90 9.30 1.64
CA CYS A 39 8.13 8.92 0.92
C CYS A 39 9.29 9.86 1.25
N PHE A 40 9.04 11.18 1.23
CA PHE A 40 10.05 12.17 1.58
C PHE A 40 10.53 12.00 3.01
N MET A 41 9.62 11.84 3.97
CA MET A 41 9.96 11.60 5.38
C MET A 41 10.76 10.31 5.56
N SER A 42 10.30 9.20 4.98
CA SER A 42 10.94 7.88 5.09
C SER A 42 12.36 7.85 4.55
N ILE A 43 12.57 8.46 3.38
CA ILE A 43 13.90 8.55 2.77
C ILE A 43 14.82 9.42 3.61
N ASN A 44 14.33 10.54 4.16
CA ASN A 44 15.17 11.40 5.00
C ASN A 44 15.52 10.74 6.34
N LYS A 45 14.56 10.07 7.00
CA LYS A 45 14.84 9.25 8.18
C LYS A 45 15.91 8.22 7.91
N HIS A 46 15.82 7.53 6.76
CA HIS A 46 16.84 6.56 6.38
C HIS A 46 18.23 7.20 6.21
N ARG A 47 18.30 8.37 5.55
CA ARG A 47 19.55 9.13 5.38
C ARG A 47 20.12 9.66 6.69
N LEU A 48 19.27 9.89 7.69
CA LEU A 48 19.66 10.31 9.04
C LEU A 48 19.97 9.11 9.96
N PHE A 49 19.94 7.88 9.43
CA PHE A 49 20.15 6.63 10.17
C PHE A 49 19.09 6.36 11.25
N GLU A 50 17.89 6.94 11.10
CA GLU A 50 16.75 6.77 12.01
C GLU A 50 15.84 5.60 11.62
N THR A 51 16.15 4.90 10.51
CA THR A 51 15.49 3.65 10.15
C THR A 51 16.28 2.50 10.74
N TYR A 52 15.80 1.92 11.84
CA TYR A 52 16.37 0.75 12.50
C TYR A 52 16.89 -0.27 11.47
N GLY A 53 18.21 -0.37 11.33
CA GLY A 53 18.85 -1.08 10.21
C GLY A 53 18.64 -2.60 10.23
N TRP A 54 18.32 -3.16 11.39
CA TRP A 54 18.07 -4.60 11.56
C TRP A 54 16.82 -5.05 10.81
N ASP A 55 15.68 -4.40 11.06
CA ASP A 55 14.40 -4.78 10.45
C ASP A 55 14.47 -4.59 8.93
N LEU A 56 14.91 -3.42 8.49
CA LEU A 56 14.91 -3.06 7.08
C LEU A 56 15.92 -3.87 6.25
N GLY A 57 17.09 -4.17 6.82
CA GLY A 57 18.16 -4.93 6.15
C GLY A 57 17.79 -6.39 5.90
N VAL A 58 17.03 -7.02 6.80
CA VAL A 58 16.52 -8.39 6.60
C VAL A 58 15.60 -8.46 5.38
N PHE A 59 14.69 -7.49 5.22
CA PHE A 59 13.79 -7.43 4.07
C PHE A 59 14.52 -7.15 2.75
N ASP A 60 15.47 -6.21 2.75
CA ASP A 60 16.27 -5.89 1.57
C ASP A 60 17.09 -7.10 1.09
N HIS A 61 17.76 -7.78 2.03
CA HIS A 61 18.53 -8.99 1.72
C HIS A 61 17.66 -10.13 1.18
N GLY A 62 16.45 -10.31 1.74
CA GLY A 62 15.50 -11.30 1.27
C GLY A 62 15.01 -11.05 -0.15
N ILE A 63 14.61 -9.80 -0.44
CA ILE A 63 14.16 -9.38 -1.78
C ILE A 63 15.31 -9.46 -2.79
N TRP A 64 16.53 -9.05 -2.40
CA TRP A 64 17.70 -9.17 -3.26
C TRP A 64 17.97 -10.63 -3.66
N GLN A 65 17.89 -11.59 -2.74
CA GLN A 65 18.05 -13.01 -3.07
C GLN A 65 16.97 -13.52 -4.03
N TRP A 66 15.70 -13.15 -3.81
CA TRP A 66 14.63 -13.47 -4.76
C TRP A 66 14.84 -12.82 -6.13
N SER A 67 15.40 -11.61 -6.19
CA SER A 67 15.72 -10.93 -7.45
C SER A 67 16.76 -11.68 -8.28
N LEU A 68 17.55 -12.55 -7.63
CA LEU A 68 18.52 -13.46 -8.23
C LEU A 68 17.98 -14.90 -8.40
N PHE A 69 16.68 -15.10 -8.22
CA PHE A 69 16.01 -16.42 -8.26
C PHE A 69 16.56 -17.42 -7.24
N LYS A 70 17.10 -16.94 -6.11
CA LYS A 70 17.55 -17.78 -4.99
C LYS A 70 16.44 -17.95 -3.95
N ILE A 71 16.47 -19.07 -3.24
CA ILE A 71 15.66 -19.25 -2.03
C ILE A 71 16.28 -18.35 -0.94
N PRO A 72 15.55 -17.36 -0.40
CA PRO A 72 16.14 -16.43 0.52
C PRO A 72 16.47 -17.10 1.83
N TYR A 73 17.69 -16.86 2.28
CA TYR A 73 18.20 -17.29 3.57
C TYR A 73 18.54 -16.08 4.41
N SER A 74 18.15 -16.10 5.68
CA SER A 74 18.48 -15.02 6.60
C SER A 74 19.74 -15.36 7.37
N SER A 75 20.86 -14.70 7.05
CA SER A 75 22.09 -14.81 7.83
C SER A 75 21.96 -14.27 9.26
N PHE A 76 20.90 -13.49 9.53
CA PHE A 76 20.61 -12.95 10.87
C PHE A 76 19.97 -13.99 11.79
N HIS A 77 19.13 -14.87 11.23
CA HIS A 77 18.39 -15.89 11.98
C HIS A 77 18.90 -17.32 11.70
N ASP A 78 19.91 -17.46 10.84
CA ASP A 78 20.51 -18.73 10.40
C ASP A 78 19.49 -19.75 9.89
N LEU A 79 18.44 -19.25 9.20
CA LEU A 79 17.33 -20.07 8.74
C LEU A 79 16.69 -19.53 7.44
N PRO A 80 15.97 -20.36 6.66
CA PRO A 80 15.28 -19.91 5.45
C PRO A 80 14.32 -18.77 5.79
N TRP A 81 14.36 -17.69 5.03
CA TRP A 81 13.65 -16.45 5.41
C TRP A 81 12.14 -16.63 5.58
N LEU A 82 11.53 -17.49 4.77
CA LEU A 82 10.11 -17.86 4.86
C LEU A 82 9.77 -18.79 6.04
N ALA A 83 10.76 -19.42 6.66
CA ALA A 83 10.58 -20.27 7.83
C ALA A 83 10.55 -19.47 9.14
N ASP A 84 11.11 -18.25 9.15
CA ASP A 84 10.98 -17.31 10.27
C ASP A 84 9.58 -16.67 10.26
N HIS A 85 9.23 -16.01 9.14
CA HIS A 85 7.96 -15.32 8.97
C HIS A 85 7.45 -15.40 7.52
N PHE A 86 6.12 -15.50 7.37
CA PHE A 86 5.49 -15.64 6.06
C PHE A 86 5.33 -14.29 5.34
N HIS A 87 6.32 -13.92 4.54
CA HIS A 87 6.37 -12.66 3.78
C HIS A 87 6.27 -12.83 2.25
N ILE A 88 5.55 -13.84 1.77
CA ILE A 88 5.47 -14.19 0.34
C ILE A 88 5.05 -13.02 -0.56
N ILE A 89 4.23 -12.09 -0.04
CA ILE A 89 3.73 -10.94 -0.79
C ILE A 89 4.86 -10.03 -1.30
N LEU A 90 6.02 -10.03 -0.62
CA LEU A 90 7.16 -9.20 -0.97
C LEU A 90 7.82 -9.62 -2.29
N ILE A 91 7.51 -10.79 -2.85
CA ILE A 91 7.96 -11.18 -4.19
C ILE A 91 7.46 -10.19 -5.26
N THR A 92 6.31 -9.54 -5.00
CA THR A 92 5.75 -8.51 -5.90
C THR A 92 6.62 -7.26 -6.00
N ILE A 93 7.55 -7.05 -5.08
CA ILE A 93 8.49 -5.92 -5.08
C ILE A 93 9.70 -6.20 -5.97
N VAL A 94 10.01 -7.47 -6.26
CA VAL A 94 11.20 -7.86 -7.06
C VAL A 94 11.31 -7.14 -8.40
N PRO A 95 10.23 -6.99 -9.22
CA PRO A 95 10.34 -6.25 -10.48
C PRO A 95 10.69 -4.77 -10.29
N LEU A 96 10.21 -4.15 -9.22
CA LEU A 96 10.57 -2.77 -8.88
C LEU A 96 12.03 -2.71 -8.41
N TYR A 97 12.50 -3.74 -7.70
CA TYR A 97 13.87 -3.85 -7.21
C TYR A 97 14.89 -3.95 -8.34
N TRP A 98 14.53 -4.56 -9.48
CA TRP A 98 15.39 -4.57 -10.67
C TRP A 98 15.60 -3.17 -11.27
N ILE A 99 14.63 -2.26 -11.11
CA ILE A 99 14.73 -0.88 -11.59
C ILE A 99 15.54 -0.03 -10.61
N TRP A 100 15.32 -0.23 -9.30
CA TRP A 100 15.98 0.52 -8.25
C TRP A 100 16.37 -0.40 -7.07
N PRO A 101 17.55 -1.06 -7.14
CA PRO A 101 18.01 -1.99 -6.11
C PRO A 101 18.55 -1.21 -4.91
N SER A 102 17.65 -0.71 -4.07
CA SER A 102 17.98 0.09 -2.90
C SER A 102 16.92 -0.06 -1.83
N VAL A 103 17.36 -0.08 -0.56
CA VAL A 103 16.48 0.04 0.61
C VAL A 103 15.51 1.23 0.50
N LYS A 104 15.92 2.32 -0.17
CA LYS A 104 15.07 3.50 -0.39
C LYS A 104 13.79 3.16 -1.17
N LEU A 105 13.85 2.17 -2.07
CA LEU A 105 12.68 1.66 -2.77
C LEU A 105 11.71 1.01 -1.76
N LEU A 106 12.20 0.17 -0.86
CA LEU A 106 11.37 -0.55 0.11
C LEU A 106 10.59 0.42 1.01
N VAL A 107 11.27 1.42 1.58
CA VAL A 107 10.61 2.42 2.44
C VAL A 107 9.64 3.29 1.64
N SER A 108 9.92 3.55 0.37
CA SER A 108 8.98 4.27 -0.52
C SER A 108 7.74 3.44 -0.83
N VAL A 109 7.91 2.13 -1.11
CA VAL A 109 6.78 1.21 -1.33
C VAL A 109 5.91 1.13 -0.07
N GLN A 110 6.52 0.98 1.11
CA GLN A 110 5.82 1.00 2.39
C GLN A 110 5.03 2.30 2.59
N ALA A 111 5.65 3.45 2.36
CA ALA A 111 4.99 4.76 2.45
C ALA A 111 3.79 4.89 1.51
N VAL A 112 3.93 4.47 0.26
CA VAL A 112 2.85 4.49 -0.75
C VAL A 112 1.72 3.55 -0.35
N VAL A 113 2.02 2.31 0.04
CA VAL A 113 1.01 1.32 0.45
C VAL A 113 0.24 1.80 1.68
N THR A 114 0.92 2.40 2.66
CA THR A 114 0.28 3.00 3.83
C THR A 114 -0.67 4.12 3.43
N ALA A 115 -0.26 5.07 2.57
CA ALA A 115 -1.15 6.12 2.10
C ALA A 115 -2.34 5.57 1.30
N LEU A 116 -2.11 4.56 0.45
CA LEU A 116 -3.17 3.88 -0.31
C LEU A 116 -4.21 3.19 0.57
N GLY A 117 -3.88 2.84 1.82
CA GLY A 117 -4.83 2.32 2.81
C GLY A 117 -6.02 3.26 3.09
N ALA A 118 -5.87 4.56 2.84
CA ALA A 118 -6.96 5.52 2.93
C ALA A 118 -8.03 5.32 1.85
N ALA A 119 -7.69 4.81 0.66
CA ALA A 119 -8.64 4.61 -0.43
C ALA A 119 -9.77 3.61 -0.09
N PRO A 120 -9.51 2.36 0.34
CA PRO A 120 -10.57 1.45 0.75
C PRO A 120 -11.34 1.98 1.96
N LEU A 121 -10.68 2.70 2.89
CA LEU A 121 -11.33 3.31 4.04
C LEU A 121 -12.34 4.40 3.63
N TYR A 122 -11.98 5.25 2.66
CA TYR A 122 -12.87 6.25 2.10
C TYR A 122 -14.13 5.61 1.50
N TYR A 123 -13.95 4.61 0.63
CA TYR A 123 -15.06 3.94 -0.03
C TYR A 123 -15.95 3.16 0.94
N LEU A 124 -15.35 2.52 1.95
CA LEU A 124 -16.06 1.81 3.00
C LEU A 124 -16.88 2.78 3.85
N SER A 125 -16.27 3.87 4.31
CA SER A 125 -16.97 4.93 5.07
C SER A 125 -18.13 5.51 4.27
N LYS A 126 -17.92 5.80 2.97
CA LYS A 126 -18.95 6.33 2.07
C LYS A 126 -20.10 5.35 1.88
N LYS A 127 -19.80 4.04 1.82
CA LYS A 127 -20.81 2.97 1.69
C LYS A 127 -21.66 2.84 2.95
N ILE A 128 -21.05 2.91 4.14
CA ILE A 128 -21.72 2.72 5.42
C ILE A 128 -22.53 3.96 5.81
N THR A 129 -21.90 5.13 5.81
CA THR A 129 -22.50 6.37 6.33
C THR A 129 -23.34 7.11 5.30
N LYS A 130 -23.13 6.83 4.01
CA LYS A 130 -23.71 7.59 2.89
C LYS A 130 -23.37 9.09 2.92
N HIS A 131 -22.41 9.52 3.75
CA HIS A 131 -22.07 10.92 3.96
C HIS A 131 -20.64 11.23 3.52
N ARG A 132 -20.48 12.03 2.46
CA ARG A 132 -19.18 12.23 1.78
C ARG A 132 -18.18 13.02 2.62
N LEU A 133 -18.61 14.12 3.23
CA LEU A 133 -17.75 14.94 4.09
C LEU A 133 -17.26 14.14 5.30
N PHE A 134 -18.11 13.26 5.83
CA PHE A 134 -17.71 12.40 6.94
C PHE A 134 -16.63 11.41 6.50
N SER A 135 -16.76 10.82 5.31
CA SER A 135 -15.72 9.95 4.75
C SER A 135 -14.39 10.67 4.51
N LEU A 136 -14.41 11.96 4.14
CA LEU A 136 -13.20 12.77 4.03
C LEU A 136 -12.54 12.99 5.39
N VAL A 137 -13.32 13.33 6.43
CA VAL A 137 -12.79 13.48 7.79
C VAL A 137 -12.15 12.18 8.29
N VAL A 138 -12.78 11.03 8.01
CA VAL A 138 -12.22 9.72 8.38
C VAL A 138 -10.86 9.48 7.75
N ILE A 139 -10.70 9.72 6.45
CA ILE A 139 -9.40 9.49 5.79
C ILE A 139 -8.36 10.53 6.16
N ILE A 140 -8.76 11.78 6.41
CA ILE A 140 -7.85 12.81 6.92
C ILE A 140 -7.35 12.39 8.30
N GLY A 141 -8.23 11.91 9.17
CA GLY A 141 -7.86 11.37 10.47
C GLY A 141 -6.89 10.18 10.37
N TYR A 142 -7.12 9.27 9.41
CA TYR A 142 -6.17 8.21 9.10
C TYR A 142 -4.81 8.76 8.64
N LEU A 143 -4.77 9.62 7.63
CA LEU A 143 -3.52 10.17 7.08
C LEU A 143 -2.75 11.08 8.06
N LEU A 144 -3.44 11.72 9.00
CA LEU A 144 -2.83 12.51 10.05
C LEU A 144 -2.46 11.69 11.29
N PHE A 145 -2.83 10.41 11.34
CA PHE A 145 -2.55 9.59 12.50
C PHE A 145 -1.05 9.43 12.69
N TYR A 146 -0.55 9.98 13.79
CA TYR A 146 0.88 10.12 14.07
C TYR A 146 1.65 8.79 14.03
N SER A 147 1.02 7.69 14.46
CA SER A 147 1.67 6.37 14.41
C SER A 147 2.04 5.97 12.98
N LEU A 148 1.22 6.30 11.98
CA LEU A 148 1.54 6.00 10.58
C LEU A 148 2.73 6.83 10.09
N GLN A 149 2.90 8.03 10.62
CA GLN A 149 4.03 8.91 10.32
C GLN A 149 5.32 8.49 11.02
N TRP A 150 5.27 7.72 12.11
CA TRP A 150 6.47 7.19 12.75
C TRP A 150 7.10 6.06 11.93
N HIS A 151 6.26 5.16 11.43
CA HIS A 151 6.68 3.98 10.67
C HIS A 151 6.95 4.24 9.18
N THR A 152 6.71 5.47 8.70
CA THR A 152 7.11 5.95 7.38
C THR A 152 8.19 6.99 7.55
#